data_AF-A0AAE8U6S5-F1
#
_entry.id   AF-A0AAE8U6S5-F1
#
_cell.length_a   1.000
_cell.length_b   1.000
_cell.length_c   1.000
_cell.angle_alpha   90.00
_cell.angle_beta   90.00
_cell.angle_gamma   90.00
#
_symmetry.space_group_name_H-M   'P 1'
#
loop_
_entity.id
_entity.type
_entity.pdbx_description
1 polymer ?
#
loop_
_entity_poly.entity_id
_entity_poly.type
_entity_poly.pdbx_seq_one_letter_code
_entity_poly.pdbx_strand_id
1 'polypeptide(L)' 'MGMWLIPAIIAIVIISAISFVYTLKIAKMTSERKSENDTPISETVEEYATMLNPIVWVYAIFLLFLGIMIFYYWSKAGY' A
#
# COMPACT_ATOMS: atom_id res chain seq x y z
N MET A 1 4.66 19.00 17.95
CA MET A 1 3.78 17.84 18.23
C MET A 1 2.28 18.17 18.11
N GLY A 2 1.76 19.22 18.77
CA GLY A 2 0.30 19.47 18.84
C GLY A 2 -0.45 19.62 17.50
N MET A 3 0.10 20.34 16.52
CA MET A 3 -0.54 20.55 15.21
C MET A 3 -0.69 19.27 14.38
N TRP A 4 0.22 18.31 14.57
CA TRP A 4 0.27 17.05 13.81
C TRP A 4 -0.40 15.88 14.53
N LEU A 5 -0.70 16.02 15.83
CA LEU A 5 -1.31 14.96 16.63
C LEU A 5 -2.68 14.54 16.09
N ILE A 6 -3.56 15.52 15.83
CA ILE A 6 -4.93 15.25 15.36
C ILE A 6 -4.91 14.61 13.96
N PRO A 7 -4.19 15.16 12.95
CA PRO A 7 -4.03 14.49 11.66
C PRO A 7 -3.45 13.07 11.76
N ALA A 8 -2.45 12.86 12.62
CA ALA A 8 -1.82 11.55 12.80
C ALA A 8 -2.80 10.53 13.40
N ILE A 9 -3.58 10.93 14.41
CA ILE A 9 -4.61 10.06 15.00
C ILE A 9 -5.66 9.68 13.95
N ILE A 10 -6.13 10.64 13.14
CA ILE A 10 -7.10 10.37 12.07
C ILE A 10 -6.53 9.35 11.07
N ALA A 11 -5.29 9.56 10.61
CA ALA A 11 -4.64 8.63 9.69
C ALA A 11 -4.50 7.23 10.27
N ILE A 12 -4.05 7.12 11.54
CA ILE A 12 -3.90 5.85 12.25
C ILE A 12 -5.25 5.12 12.34
N VAL A 13 -6.32 5.82 12.72
CA VAL A 13 -7.66 5.25 12.84
C VAL A 13 -8.16 4.73 11.49
N ILE A 14 -8.00 5.51 10.42
CA ILE A 14 -8.41 5.10 9.06
C ILE A 14 -7.65 3.86 8.61
N ILE A 15 -6.32 3.87 8.73
CA ILE A 15 -5.46 2.74 8.33
C ILE A 15 -5.83 1.49 9.14
N SER A 16 -6.05 1.64 10.45
CA SER A 16 -6.42 0.54 11.33
C SER A 16 -7.79 -0.04 10.96
N ALA A 17 -8.78 0.81 10.69
CA ALA A 17 -10.11 0.40 10.29
C ALA A 17 -10.10 -0.37 8.95
N ILE A 18 -9.39 0.15 7.94
CA ILE A 18 -9.24 -0.51 6.64
C ILE A 18 -8.54 -1.86 6.83
N SER A 19 -7.43 -1.89 7.56
CA SER A 19 -6.66 -3.11 7.81
C SER A 19 -7.51 -4.17 8.51
N PHE A 20 -8.30 -3.77 9.50
CA PHE A 20 -9.19 -4.66 10.23
C PHE A 20 -10.29 -5.24 9.33
N VAL A 21 -10.96 -4.40 8.54
CA VAL A 21 -12.00 -4.84 7.59
C VAL A 21 -11.44 -5.83 6.57
N TYR A 22 -10.28 -5.55 5.99
CA TYR A 22 -9.63 -6.47 5.03
C TYR A 22 -9.22 -7.78 5.71
N THR A 23 -8.71 -7.72 6.94
CA THR A 23 -8.36 -8.92 7.72
C THR A 23 -9.58 -9.81 7.93
N LEU A 24 -10.72 -9.24 8.35
CA LEU A 24 -11.97 -9.99 8.50
C LEU A 24 -12.48 -10.56 7.16
N LYS A 25 -12.36 -9.79 6.08
CA LYS A 25 -12.76 -10.22 4.73
C LYS A 25 -11.93 -11.43 4.28
N ILE A 26 -10.62 -11.41 4.51
CA ILE A 26 -9.71 -12.53 4.21
C ILE A 26 -10.05 -13.73 5.10
N ALA A 27 -10.24 -13.54 6.40
CA ALA A 27 -10.61 -14.62 7.32
C ALA A 27 -11.92 -15.32 6.90
N LYS A 28 -12.92 -14.56 6.45
CA LYS A 28 -14.16 -15.11 5.91
C LYS A 28 -13.92 -15.91 4.62
N MET A 29 -13.12 -15.39 3.68
CA MET A 29 -12.75 -16.13 2.48
C MET A 29 -12.01 -17.43 2.79
N THR A 30 -11.15 -17.45 3.82
CA THR A 30 -10.46 -18.65 4.28
C THR A 30 -11.45 -19.70 4.81
N SER A 31 -12.49 -19.29 5.53
CA SER A 31 -13.55 -20.22 6.00
C SER A 31 -14.44 -20.78 4.88
N GLU A 32 -14.54 -20.06 3.75
CA GLU A 32 -15.33 -20.46 2.58
C GLU A 32 -14.51 -21.28 1.55
N ARG A 33 -13.19 -21.40 1.72
CA ARG A 33 -12.34 -22.25 0.89
C ARG A 33 -12.61 -23.72 1.18
N LYS A 34 -13.31 -24.40 0.27
CA LYS A 34 -13.57 -25.85 0.28
C LYS A 34 -12.39 -26.74 -0.11
N SER A 35 -11.24 -26.17 -0.48
CA SER A 35 -10.07 -26.89 -0.99
C SER A 35 -8.89 -26.73 -0.04
N GLU A 36 -8.34 -27.85 0.44
CA GLU A 36 -7.06 -27.91 1.17
C GLU A 36 -5.86 -27.56 0.28
N ASN A 37 -6.03 -27.63 -1.05
CA ASN A 37 -4.99 -27.30 -2.02
C ASN A 37 -5.12 -25.86 -2.51
N ASP A 38 -3.98 -25.22 -2.75
CA ASP A 38 -3.90 -23.92 -3.39
C ASP A 38 -4.67 -23.93 -4.72
N THR A 39 -5.58 -22.97 -4.87
CA THR A 39 -6.20 -22.71 -6.18
C THR A 39 -5.10 -22.27 -7.14
N PRO A 40 -5.11 -22.74 -8.40
CA PRO A 40 -4.14 -22.28 -9.39
C PRO A 40 -4.15 -20.75 -9.44
N ILE A 41 -2.95 -20.16 -9.38
CA ILE A 41 -2.76 -18.72 -9.56
C ILE A 41 -3.28 -18.37 -10.96
N SER A 42 -3.98 -17.24 -11.10
CA SER A 42 -4.45 -16.84 -12.42
C SER A 42 -3.26 -16.58 -13.35
N GLU A 43 -3.37 -17.04 -14.60
CA GLU A 43 -2.32 -16.89 -15.61
C GLU A 43 -1.86 -15.42 -15.75
N THR A 44 -2.79 -14.47 -15.62
CA THR A 44 -2.48 -13.03 -15.62
C THR A 44 -1.58 -12.60 -14.46
N VAL A 45 -1.77 -13.15 -13.26
CA VAL A 45 -0.92 -12.82 -12.10
C VAL A 45 0.46 -13.43 -12.25
N GLU A 46 0.55 -14.61 -12.87
CA GLU A 46 1.83 -15.25 -13.19
C GLU A 46 2.61 -14.45 -14.26
N GLU A 47 1.95 -14.12 -15.38
CA GLU A 47 2.56 -13.39 -16.50
C GLU A 47 3.00 -11.97 -16.10
N TYR A 48 2.22 -11.30 -15.25
CA TYR A 48 2.47 -9.93 -14.81
C TYR A 48 2.85 -9.84 -13.33
N ALA A 49 3.56 -10.84 -12.79
CA ALA A 49 3.91 -10.93 -11.38
C ALA A 49 4.60 -9.68 -10.83
N THR A 50 5.48 -9.03 -11.61
CA THR A 50 6.17 -7.80 -11.20
C THR A 50 5.25 -6.58 -11.26
N MET A 51 4.48 -6.42 -12.34
CA MET A 51 3.61 -5.26 -12.55
C MET A 51 2.40 -5.27 -11.61
N LEU A 52 1.88 -6.45 -11.27
CA LEU A 52 0.74 -6.60 -10.35
C LEU A 52 1.17 -6.67 -8.89
N ASN A 53 2.47 -6.67 -8.58
CA ASN A 53 2.95 -6.64 -7.21
C ASN A 53 2.81 -5.21 -6.64
N PRO A 54 1.97 -5.00 -5.60
CA PRO A 54 1.76 -3.68 -5.00
C PRO A 54 3.05 -3.04 -4.46
N ILE A 55 4.04 -3.84 -4.05
CA ILE A 55 5.32 -3.36 -3.50
C ILE A 55 6.09 -2.53 -4.53
N VAL A 56 6.07 -2.92 -5.81
CA VAL A 56 6.76 -2.20 -6.88
C VAL A 56 6.19 -0.79 -7.04
N TRP A 57 4.87 -0.65 -6.96
CA TRP A 57 4.19 0.65 -7.04
C TRP A 57 4.47 1.54 -5.83
N VAL A 58 4.55 0.96 -4.63
CA VAL A 58 4.93 1.71 -3.42
C VAL A 58 6.32 2.33 -3.58
N TYR A 59 7.29 1.57 -4.09
CA TYR A 59 8.63 2.12 -4.38
C TYR A 59 8.60 3.19 -5.47
N ALA A 60 7.85 2.99 -6.54
CA ALA A 60 7.73 3.97 -7.61
C ALA A 60 7.14 5.31 -7.11
N ILE A 61 6.06 5.26 -6.32
CA ILE A 61 5.43 6.44 -5.72
C ILE A 61 6.39 7.13 -4.74
N PHE A 62 7.10 6.35 -3.92
CA PHE A 62 8.10 6.89 -3.00
C PHE A 62 9.22 7.62 -3.73
N LEU A 63 9.80 7.02 -4.77
CA LEU A 63 10.88 7.62 -5.56
C LEU A 63 10.41 8.87 -6.31
N LEU A 64 9.19 8.85 -6.85
CA LEU A 64 8.58 10.02 -7.47
C LEU A 64 8.44 11.17 -6.46
N PHE A 65 7.87 10.90 -5.29
CA PHE A 65 7.71 11.89 -4.24
C PHE A 65 9.06 12.44 -3.76
N LEU A 66 10.04 11.56 -3.53
CA LEU A 66 11.40 11.94 -3.15
C LEU A 66 12.04 12.84 -4.23
N GLY A 67 11.91 12.47 -5.51
CA GLY A 67 12.40 13.27 -6.63
C GLY A 67 11.77 14.65 -6.68
N ILE A 68 10.45 14.75 -6.48
CA ILE A 68 9.73 16.03 -6.38
C ILE A 68 10.27 16.88 -5.22
N MET A 69 10.46 16.27 -4.05
CA MET A 69 10.99 16.96 -2.87
C MET A 69 12.41 17.48 -3.10
N ILE A 70 13.30 16.65 -3.65
CA ILE A 70 14.66 17.06 -4.00
C ILE A 70 14.63 18.23 -4.98
N PHE A 71 13.83 18.14 -6.03
CA PHE A 71 13.70 19.21 -7.02
C PHE A 71 13.13 20.51 -6.43
N TYR A 72 12.10 20.40 -5.57
CA TYR A 72 11.52 21.54 -4.86
C TYR A 72 12.56 22.25 -4.00
N TYR A 73 13.33 21.52 -3.20
CA TYR A 73 14.37 22.12 -2.36
C TYR A 73 15.55 22.64 -3.18
N TRP A 74 15.95 21.95 -4.25
CA TRP A 74 17.00 22.43 -5.16
C TRP A 74 16.61 23.77 -5.81
N SER A 75 15.39 23.87 -6.36
CA SER A 75 14.89 25.11 -6.98
C SER A 75 14.73 26.26 -5.98
N LYS A 76 14.40 25.96 -4.72
CA LYS A 76 14.33 26.94 -3.62
C LYS A 76 15.69 27.37 -3.09
N ALA A 77 16.68 26.48 -3.10
CA ALA A 77 18.00 26.71 -2.52
C ALA A 77 18.86 27.68 -3.35
N GLY A 78 18.46 27.99 -4.59
CA GLY A 78 18.98 29.11 -5.37
C GLY A 78 20.49 29.08 -5.58
N TYR A 79 20.92 28.43 -6.66
CA TYR A 79 21.94 29.02 -7.53
C TYR A 79 21.22 29.63 -8.73
#